data_AF-A0A8J2Q654-F1
#
_entry.id   AF-A0A8J2Q654-F1
#
_cell.length_a   1.000
_cell.length_b   1.000
_cell.length_c   1.000
_cell.angle_alpha   90.00
_cell.angle_beta   90.00
_cell.angle_gamma   90.00
#
_symmetry.space_group_name_H-M   'P 1'
#
loop_
_entity.id
_entity.type
_entity.pdbx_description
1 polymer ?
#
loop_
_entity_poly.entity_id
_entity_poly.type
_entity_poly.pdbx_seq_one_letter_code
_entity_poly.pdbx_strand_id
1 'polypeptide(L)'
;MWSRMSMLVLIAATLKAFTVLPYVQIDFVHYFRLAQCDAKCAEKYSKSIKRRLNDGTFIKYYGNDGENYKLCIAGCNRRRITAKRERNGTTNALIMGMQFWMDTNAYASRTEHSPIKSVQLGCMDVVTSNEPNDFEDTIEGLVFVSINETEQYPIRYIVQWKQRTYDGSLTGENGWITASIESEPIFKVEGMVPIMQYRFMVTAVGPDGRLGGPIMSNWAQSLTIDEKLHAPPVGPMIITTQYNNMDGLCALVKWYHSPYQRESSTDISNDSHTLFGNCHYSITIYNETSQETVLFTLDNGNGILLSNLQFSTEYSVAVRSISSKMIDSSLSQQKNMSHASDTNFNLQQRFLTPPCNEVFGSGSLECAPEPVKNLEAIVNSNGSVKIQWIPSSEPNAILVYQLLYQSLTNHYDCDKDPSSIYVNAVSSVRMIDNLKLFETV
;
A
#
# COMPACT_ATOMS: atom_id res chain seq x y z
N MET A 1 -0.81 14.67 -25.65
CA MET A 1 0.19 14.41 -24.57
C MET A 1 0.14 12.94 -24.24
N TRP A 2 1.23 12.21 -24.47
CA TRP A 2 1.33 10.79 -24.13
C TRP A 2 1.30 10.63 -22.61
N SER A 3 0.23 10.01 -22.09
CA SER A 3 0.14 9.61 -20.69
C SER A 3 1.13 8.47 -20.45
N ARG A 4 2.30 8.79 -19.89
CA ARG A 4 3.12 7.78 -19.23
C ARG A 4 2.46 7.50 -17.88
N MET A 5 1.57 6.52 -17.84
CA MET A 5 1.21 5.92 -16.55
C MET A 5 2.49 5.36 -15.94
N SER A 6 2.90 5.99 -14.85
CA SER A 6 4.06 5.57 -14.09
C SER A 6 3.72 4.25 -13.42
N MET A 7 4.45 3.20 -13.79
CA MET A 7 4.36 1.88 -13.19
C MET A 7 4.48 1.99 -11.67
N LEU A 8 3.41 1.67 -10.94
CA LEU A 8 3.43 1.53 -9.49
C LEU A 8 4.25 0.27 -9.14
N VAL A 9 5.57 0.45 -9.02
CA VAL A 9 6.46 -0.60 -8.50
C VAL A 9 6.33 -0.59 -6.98
N LEU A 10 5.35 -1.35 -6.47
CA LEU A 10 5.30 -1.69 -5.05
C LEU A 10 6.40 -2.73 -4.80
N ILE A 11 7.48 -2.29 -4.17
CA ILE A 11 8.56 -3.17 -3.71
C ILE A 11 7.94 -4.09 -2.67
N ALA A 12 7.85 -5.39 -2.98
CA ALA A 12 7.51 -6.41 -2.01
C ALA A 12 8.51 -6.32 -0.84
N ALA A 13 8.05 -5.81 0.30
CA ALA A 13 8.86 -5.78 1.51
C ALA A 13 9.10 -7.23 1.93
N THR A 14 10.36 -7.67 1.96
CA THR A 14 10.73 -8.93 2.60
C THR A 14 10.58 -8.74 4.11
N LEU A 15 9.37 -8.98 4.61
CA LEU A 15 9.08 -8.92 6.04
C LEU A 15 9.82 -10.05 6.76
N LYS A 16 10.40 -9.75 7.91
CA LYS A 16 10.91 -10.78 8.80
C LYS A 16 9.72 -11.55 9.39
N ALA A 17 9.89 -12.87 9.44
CA ALA A 17 8.90 -13.79 9.98
C ALA A 17 9.48 -14.53 11.19
N PHE A 18 8.63 -14.83 12.17
CA PHE A 18 8.96 -15.81 13.20
C PHE A 18 7.88 -16.89 13.28
N THR A 19 8.32 -18.10 13.60
CA THR A 19 7.43 -19.24 13.79
C THR A 19 7.00 -19.37 15.24
N VAL A 20 5.72 -19.60 15.47
CA VAL A 20 5.13 -19.87 16.78
C VAL A 20 5.58 -21.24 17.27
N LEU A 21 6.52 -21.26 18.22
CA LEU A 21 7.07 -22.49 18.78
C LEU A 21 6.79 -22.54 20.30
N PRO A 22 5.83 -23.36 20.78
CA PRO A 22 5.38 -23.33 22.17
C PRO A 22 6.42 -23.79 23.21
N TYR A 23 7.55 -24.37 22.77
CA TYR A 23 8.56 -24.98 23.65
C TYR A 23 9.90 -24.24 23.71
N VAL A 24 10.06 -23.13 22.97
CA VAL A 24 11.32 -22.37 22.97
C VAL A 24 11.19 -21.20 23.95
N GLN A 25 11.57 -21.42 25.21
CA GLN A 25 11.68 -20.33 26.18
C GLN A 25 12.98 -19.56 25.95
N ILE A 26 12.85 -18.43 25.27
CA ILE A 26 13.95 -17.49 25.06
C ILE A 26 13.94 -16.46 26.18
N ASP A 27 15.11 -16.25 26.80
CA ASP A 27 15.30 -15.27 27.86
C ASP A 27 15.06 -13.84 27.35
N PHE A 28 14.01 -13.20 27.88
CA PHE A 28 13.68 -11.80 27.59
C PHE A 28 14.84 -10.86 27.93
N VAL A 29 15.57 -11.12 29.02
CA VAL A 29 16.71 -10.28 29.46
C VAL A 29 17.81 -10.27 28.40
N HIS A 30 18.11 -11.44 27.83
CA HIS A 30 19.05 -11.58 26.73
C HIS A 30 18.59 -10.80 25.48
N TYR A 31 17.33 -10.98 25.07
CA TYR A 31 16.77 -10.30 23.89
C TYR A 31 16.67 -8.79 24.08
N PHE A 32 16.40 -8.33 25.29
CA PHE A 32 16.42 -6.91 25.62
C PHE A 32 17.80 -6.30 25.40
N ARG A 33 18.85 -6.94 25.94
CA ARG A 33 20.23 -6.48 25.71
C ARG A 33 20.61 -6.54 24.24
N LEU A 34 20.17 -7.58 23.54
CA LEU A 34 20.45 -7.73 22.11
C LEU A 34 19.77 -6.62 21.29
N ALA A 35 18.50 -6.32 21.58
CA ALA A 35 17.74 -5.25 20.94
C ALA A 35 18.35 -3.87 21.22
N GLN A 36 18.79 -3.61 22.47
CA GLN A 36 19.48 -2.38 22.81
C GLN A 36 20.83 -2.25 22.09
N CYS A 37 21.61 -3.34 22.01
CA CYS A 37 22.87 -3.35 21.27
C CYS A 37 22.65 -3.11 19.78
N ASP A 38 21.60 -3.74 19.22
CA ASP A 38 21.18 -3.55 17.84
C ASP A 38 20.78 -2.08 17.57
N ALA A 39 19.96 -1.48 18.44
CA ALA A 39 19.60 -0.06 18.32
C ALA A 39 20.85 0.86 18.33
N LYS A 40 21.83 0.61 19.20
CA LYS A 40 23.12 1.35 19.20
C LYS A 40 23.91 1.15 17.92
N CYS A 41 23.95 -0.06 17.38
CA CYS A 41 24.58 -0.34 16.09
C CYS A 41 23.88 0.41 14.94
N ALA A 42 22.55 0.44 14.94
CA ALA A 42 21.75 1.15 13.95
C ALA A 42 21.95 2.66 14.04
N GLU A 43 22.06 3.20 15.25
CA GLU A 43 22.26 4.63 15.47
C GLU A 43 23.59 5.09 14.87
N LYS A 44 24.62 4.25 14.99
CA LYS A 44 25.96 4.55 14.52
C LYS A 44 26.19 4.27 13.04
N TYR A 45 25.62 3.19 12.51
CA TYR A 45 25.98 2.66 11.19
C TYR A 45 24.82 2.61 10.18
N SER A 46 23.58 2.76 10.63
CA SER A 46 22.42 2.75 9.74
C SER A 46 21.94 4.15 9.38
N LYS A 47 21.19 4.25 8.28
CA LYS A 47 20.53 5.48 7.85
C LYS A 47 19.03 5.34 8.04
N SER A 48 18.36 6.46 8.31
CA SER A 48 16.91 6.54 8.29
C SER A 48 16.41 6.32 6.85
N ILE A 49 15.50 5.36 6.69
CA ILE A 49 14.80 5.01 5.46
C ILE A 49 13.37 5.50 5.59
N LYS A 50 12.90 6.23 4.59
CA LYS A 50 11.49 6.63 4.45
C LYS A 50 10.84 5.66 3.46
N ARG A 51 9.94 4.80 3.94
CA ARG A 51 9.17 3.87 3.09
C ARG A 51 7.75 4.39 2.93
N ARG A 52 7.27 4.37 1.69
CA ARG A 52 5.89 4.65 1.33
C ARG A 52 5.01 3.43 1.62
N LEU A 53 3.89 3.64 2.28
CA LEU A 53 2.85 2.62 2.50
C LEU A 53 1.87 2.58 1.31
N ASN A 54 1.04 1.54 1.26
CA ASN A 54 0.05 1.32 0.21
C ASN A 54 -0.95 2.49 0.10
N ASP A 55 -1.31 3.13 1.22
CA ASP A 55 -2.22 4.28 1.25
C ASP A 55 -1.56 5.62 0.87
N GLY A 56 -0.26 5.60 0.53
CA GLY A 56 0.53 6.76 0.15
C GLY A 56 1.16 7.52 1.31
N THR A 57 0.86 7.15 2.56
CA THR A 57 1.57 7.69 3.72
C THR A 57 2.98 7.15 3.80
N PHE A 58 3.79 7.67 4.73
CA PHE A 58 5.18 7.25 4.87
C PHE A 58 5.51 6.88 6.30
N ILE A 59 6.24 5.77 6.45
CA ILE A 59 6.89 5.41 7.70
C ILE A 59 8.39 5.69 7.61
N LYS A 60 8.98 6.03 8.75
CA LYS A 60 10.43 6.15 8.89
C LYS A 60 10.93 5.04 9.80
N TYR A 61 11.99 4.35 9.38
CA TYR A 61 12.67 3.34 10.18
C TYR A 61 14.16 3.34 9.83
N TYR A 62 14.96 2.58 10.58
CA TYR A 62 16.40 2.47 10.34
C TYR A 62 16.69 1.13 9.69
N GLY A 63 17.30 1.17 8.51
CA GLY A 63 17.63 -0.02 7.73
C GLY A 63 18.73 -0.88 8.35
N ASN A 64 18.82 -2.12 7.88
CA ASN A 64 19.73 -3.14 8.44
C ASN A 64 20.78 -3.64 7.44
N ASP A 65 20.89 -3.01 6.26
CA ASP A 65 21.60 -3.62 5.13
C ASP A 65 23.09 -3.27 5.05
N GLY A 66 23.52 -2.24 5.79
CA GLY A 66 24.90 -1.76 5.78
C GLY A 66 25.91 -2.78 6.29
N GLU A 67 27.05 -2.91 5.61
CA GLU A 67 28.11 -3.86 5.96
C GLU A 67 28.68 -3.63 7.36
N ASN A 68 28.95 -2.36 7.71
CA ASN A 68 29.39 -1.99 9.06
C ASN A 68 28.32 -2.28 10.13
N TYR A 69 27.04 -2.10 9.80
CA TYR A 69 25.94 -2.45 10.71
C TYR A 69 25.93 -3.98 10.95
N LYS A 70 26.00 -4.79 9.90
CA LYS A 70 26.06 -6.26 10.00
C LYS A 70 27.24 -6.74 10.84
N LEU A 71 28.41 -6.13 10.67
CA LEU A 71 29.60 -6.40 11.49
C LEU A 71 29.40 -6.00 12.96
N CYS A 72 28.75 -4.87 13.23
CA CYS A 72 28.41 -4.44 14.59
C CYS A 72 27.45 -5.43 15.28
N ILE A 73 26.38 -5.84 14.59
CA ILE A 73 25.42 -6.84 15.09
C ILE A 73 26.09 -8.20 15.35
N ALA A 74 27.06 -8.59 14.52
CA ALA A 74 27.86 -9.79 14.77
C ALA A 74 28.63 -9.70 16.10
N GLY A 75 29.08 -8.50 16.49
CA GLY A 75 29.71 -8.22 17.77
C GLY A 75 28.74 -8.31 18.96
N CYS A 76 27.49 -7.89 18.78
CA CYS A 76 26.43 -8.01 19.78
C CYS A 76 26.08 -9.48 20.10
N ASN A 77 26.10 -10.36 19.09
CA ASN A 77 25.63 -11.74 19.22
C ASN A 77 26.61 -12.71 19.91
N ARG A 78 27.79 -12.24 20.37
CA ARG A 78 28.78 -12.97 21.19
C ARG A 78 29.18 -14.39 20.73
N ARG A 79 28.77 -14.87 19.55
CA ARG A 79 29.35 -16.08 18.97
C ARG A 79 30.83 -15.80 18.81
N ARG A 80 31.69 -16.70 19.30
CA ARG A 80 33.15 -16.62 19.16
C ARG A 80 33.50 -16.62 17.67
N ILE A 81 33.41 -15.46 17.05
CA ILE A 81 33.96 -15.24 15.72
C ILE A 81 35.46 -15.14 15.97
N THR A 82 36.16 -16.25 15.78
CA THR A 82 37.59 -16.22 15.49
C THR A 82 37.73 -15.42 14.20
N ALA A 83 37.90 -14.10 14.34
CA ALA A 83 38.13 -13.21 13.23
C ALA A 83 39.39 -13.70 12.52
N LYS A 84 39.23 -14.36 11.37
CA LYS A 84 40.31 -14.43 10.39
C LYS A 84 40.67 -12.98 10.11
N ARG A 85 41.91 -12.61 10.41
CA ARG A 85 42.46 -11.26 10.18
C ARG A 85 42.26 -10.89 8.72
N GLU A 86 41.18 -10.20 8.40
CA GLU A 86 41.02 -9.55 7.10
C GLU A 86 40.71 -8.06 7.30
N ARG A 87 41.63 -7.27 6.73
CA ARG A 87 41.63 -5.84 6.41
C ARG A 87 41.39 -4.87 7.58
N ASN A 88 42.41 -4.03 7.81
CA ASN A 88 42.57 -3.04 8.90
C ASN A 88 41.56 -1.86 8.89
N GLY A 89 40.25 -2.11 8.71
CA GLY A 89 39.19 -1.09 8.80
C GLY A 89 37.83 -1.63 9.25
N THR A 90 37.55 -2.92 9.03
CA THR A 90 36.29 -3.61 9.38
C THR A 90 36.25 -4.12 10.82
N THR A 91 37.40 -4.25 11.48
CA THR A 91 37.53 -4.64 12.89
C THR A 91 36.87 -3.66 13.86
N ASN A 92 36.81 -2.37 13.53
CA ASN A 92 36.24 -1.36 14.41
C ASN A 92 34.73 -1.52 14.63
N ALA A 93 33.96 -1.88 13.60
CA ALA A 93 32.52 -2.06 13.73
C ALA A 93 32.18 -3.27 14.63
N LEU A 94 32.90 -4.37 14.45
CA LEU A 94 32.77 -5.57 15.29
C LEU A 94 33.11 -5.29 16.75
N ILE A 95 34.25 -4.62 17.01
CA ILE A 95 34.69 -4.25 18.37
C ILE A 95 33.67 -3.31 19.02
N MET A 96 33.15 -2.35 18.27
CA MET A 96 32.08 -1.45 18.74
C MET A 96 30.81 -2.23 19.13
N GLY A 97 30.41 -3.23 18.35
CA GLY A 97 29.29 -4.11 18.72
C GLY A 97 29.53 -4.87 20.02
N MET A 98 30.76 -5.39 20.22
CA MET A 98 31.13 -6.04 21.48
C MET A 98 31.10 -5.05 22.66
N GLN A 99 31.56 -3.82 22.46
CA GLN A 99 31.51 -2.77 23.47
C GLN A 99 30.06 -2.38 23.81
N PHE A 100 29.23 -2.13 22.80
CA PHE A 100 27.81 -1.84 23.00
C PHE A 100 27.10 -2.95 23.77
N TRP A 101 27.43 -4.22 23.48
CA TRP A 101 26.91 -5.34 24.25
C TRP A 101 27.30 -5.28 25.73
N MET A 102 28.55 -4.96 26.03
CA MET A 102 29.02 -4.78 27.41
C MET A 102 28.33 -3.59 28.09
N ASP A 103 28.05 -2.52 27.34
CA ASP A 103 27.38 -1.31 27.82
C ASP A 103 25.85 -1.44 27.93
N THR A 104 25.25 -2.52 27.40
CA THR A 104 23.81 -2.75 27.53
C THR A 104 23.46 -3.17 28.95
N ASN A 105 22.34 -2.65 29.45
CA ASN A 105 21.84 -2.95 30.78
C ASN A 105 20.37 -3.38 30.69
N ALA A 106 20.08 -4.62 31.07
CA ALA A 106 18.72 -5.16 31.07
C ALA A 106 17.76 -4.43 32.02
N TYR A 107 18.31 -3.68 32.97
CA TYR A 107 17.58 -2.87 33.94
C TYR A 107 17.72 -1.37 33.65
N ALA A 108 18.07 -1.00 32.42
CA ALA A 108 18.11 0.41 32.00
C ALA A 108 16.76 1.09 32.28
N SER A 109 16.82 2.36 32.70
CA SER A 109 15.64 3.14 33.04
C SER A 109 14.65 3.18 31.89
N ARG A 110 13.37 3.03 32.22
CA ARG A 110 12.27 3.13 31.27
C ARG A 110 11.88 4.60 31.11
N THR A 111 11.73 5.06 29.86
CA THR A 111 11.08 6.34 29.60
C THR A 111 9.59 6.26 29.91
N GLU A 112 8.97 7.38 30.33
CA GLU A 112 7.55 7.38 30.68
C GLU A 112 6.65 7.14 29.45
N HIS A 113 7.04 7.65 28.28
CA HIS A 113 6.27 7.63 27.05
C HIS A 113 6.68 6.48 26.12
N SER A 114 5.70 5.77 25.58
CA SER A 114 5.87 4.71 24.57
C SER A 114 5.70 5.28 23.16
N PRO A 115 6.58 4.95 22.19
CA PRO A 115 6.34 5.21 20.77
C PRO A 115 5.09 4.54 20.23
N ILE A 116 4.77 3.37 20.80
CA ILE A 116 3.75 2.47 20.30
C ILE A 116 2.40 2.95 20.81
N LYS A 117 1.49 3.25 19.88
CA LYS A 117 0.09 3.61 20.13
C LYS A 117 -0.78 2.36 20.30
N SER A 118 -0.62 1.38 19.41
CA SER A 118 -1.39 0.13 19.44
C SER A 118 -0.66 -1.00 18.72
N VAL A 119 -1.03 -2.23 19.07
CA VAL A 119 -0.57 -3.45 18.40
C VAL A 119 -1.81 -4.24 18.01
N GLN A 120 -1.91 -4.65 16.75
CA GLN A 120 -3.06 -5.38 16.25
C GLN A 120 -2.67 -6.41 15.20
N LEU A 121 -3.35 -7.56 15.22
CA LEU A 121 -3.25 -8.52 14.13
C LEU A 121 -4.08 -7.96 12.96
N GLY A 122 -3.45 -7.77 11.80
CA GLY A 122 -4.07 -7.10 10.67
C GLY A 122 -4.85 -8.03 9.77
N CYS A 123 -4.25 -9.17 9.45
CA CYS A 123 -4.77 -10.15 8.49
C CYS A 123 -4.23 -11.54 8.83
N MET A 124 -4.83 -12.56 8.21
CA MET A 124 -4.40 -13.94 8.34
C MET A 124 -4.56 -14.69 7.02
N ASP A 125 -3.65 -15.62 6.77
CA ASP A 125 -3.70 -16.54 5.63
C ASP A 125 -3.54 -17.98 6.09
N VAL A 126 -4.23 -18.90 5.41
CA VAL A 126 -4.04 -20.35 5.62
C VAL A 126 -2.89 -20.82 4.74
N VAL A 127 -1.89 -21.46 5.36
CA VAL A 127 -0.79 -22.12 4.67
C VAL A 127 -1.07 -23.61 4.59
N THR A 128 -1.32 -24.06 3.36
CA THR A 128 -1.44 -25.47 3.03
C THR A 128 -0.10 -26.04 2.61
N SER A 129 0.37 -27.06 3.34
CA SER A 129 1.52 -27.85 2.92
C SER A 129 1.12 -28.66 1.66
N ASN A 130 1.89 -28.52 0.59
CA ASN A 130 1.66 -29.28 -0.65
C ASN A 130 2.41 -30.63 -0.65
N GLU A 131 3.13 -30.94 0.42
CA GLU A 131 3.88 -32.18 0.54
C GLU A 131 3.01 -33.26 1.20
N PRO A 132 2.87 -34.44 0.59
CA PRO A 132 1.94 -35.49 1.03
C PRO A 132 2.23 -36.11 2.40
N ASN A 133 3.29 -35.66 3.09
CA ASN A 133 3.73 -36.15 4.40
C ASN A 133 4.03 -35.06 5.44
N ASP A 134 3.80 -33.77 5.13
CA ASP A 134 4.05 -32.69 6.08
C ASP A 134 2.79 -32.36 6.90
N PHE A 135 2.95 -32.39 8.21
CA PHE A 135 1.88 -32.24 9.20
C PHE A 135 1.22 -30.86 9.16
N GLU A 136 -0.11 -30.88 9.26
CA GLU A 136 -1.09 -29.84 9.63
C GLU A 136 -1.04 -28.48 8.90
N ASP A 137 -2.19 -28.09 8.33
CA ASP A 137 -2.43 -26.73 7.81
C ASP A 137 -2.18 -25.71 8.94
N THR A 138 -1.33 -24.71 8.68
CA THR A 138 -1.01 -23.66 9.67
C THR A 138 -1.55 -22.31 9.23
N ILE A 139 -1.67 -21.39 10.18
CA ILE A 139 -2.09 -20.01 9.91
C ILE A 139 -0.88 -19.08 9.98
N GLU A 140 -0.76 -18.23 8.98
CA GLU A 140 0.14 -17.08 8.98
C GLU A 140 -0.66 -15.80 9.23
N GLY A 141 0.00 -14.76 9.76
CA GLY A 141 -0.63 -13.46 9.90
C GLY A 141 0.38 -12.33 9.96
N LEU A 142 -0.10 -11.11 9.67
CA LEU A 142 0.70 -9.89 9.80
C LEU A 142 0.23 -9.09 11.00
N VAL A 143 1.17 -8.80 11.90
CA VAL A 143 0.91 -7.93 13.06
C VAL A 143 1.41 -6.53 12.74
N PHE A 144 0.56 -5.54 12.97
CA PHE A 144 0.84 -4.13 12.76
C PHE A 144 1.05 -3.42 14.10
N VAL A 145 2.11 -2.61 14.15
CA VAL A 145 2.46 -1.75 15.29
C VAL A 145 2.22 -0.29 14.87
N SER A 146 1.19 0.34 15.43
CA SER A 146 0.95 1.78 15.20
C SER A 146 1.91 2.59 16.06
N ILE A 147 2.65 3.51 15.44
CA ILE A 147 3.67 4.32 16.09
C ILE A 147 3.34 5.81 16.00
N ASN A 148 3.80 6.60 16.98
CA ASN A 148 3.78 8.05 16.89
C ASN A 148 4.95 8.56 16.03
N GLU A 149 4.71 9.54 15.16
CA GLU A 149 5.69 10.04 14.17
C GLU A 149 6.91 10.78 14.76
N THR A 150 7.02 10.88 16.08
CA THR A 150 7.91 11.83 16.77
C THR A 150 9.34 11.34 17.00
N GLU A 151 9.71 10.12 16.60
CA GLU A 151 10.95 9.52 17.11
C GLU A 151 12.17 9.71 16.20
N GLN A 152 13.27 10.16 16.82
CA GLN A 152 14.53 10.57 16.16
C GLN A 152 15.63 9.49 16.18
N TYR A 153 15.40 8.36 16.84
CA TYR A 153 16.39 7.31 17.06
C TYR A 153 15.90 5.94 16.55
N PRO A 154 16.80 4.98 16.28
CA PRO A 154 16.42 3.64 15.85
C PRO A 154 15.72 2.86 16.97
N ILE A 155 14.53 2.35 16.66
CA ILE A 155 13.75 1.51 17.56
C ILE A 155 13.89 0.05 17.12
N ARG A 156 13.94 -0.83 18.11
CA ARG A 156 13.78 -2.28 17.98
C ARG A 156 12.58 -2.76 18.76
N TYR A 157 11.78 -3.61 18.13
CA TYR A 157 10.54 -4.14 18.68
C TYR A 157 10.78 -5.57 19.14
N ILE A 158 10.79 -5.80 20.45
CA ILE A 158 10.81 -7.15 20.99
C ILE A 158 9.39 -7.67 20.97
N VAL A 159 9.19 -8.77 20.25
CA VAL A 159 7.88 -9.42 20.13
C VAL A 159 7.82 -10.60 21.08
N GLN A 160 6.76 -10.62 21.88
CA GLN A 160 6.37 -11.77 22.69
C GLN A 160 4.96 -12.19 22.32
N TRP A 161 4.64 -13.47 22.45
CA TRP A 161 3.32 -14.00 22.19
C TRP A 161 2.90 -14.97 23.28
N LYS A 162 1.59 -15.18 23.37
CA LYS A 162 0.99 -16.26 24.15
C LYS A 162 -0.28 -16.75 23.46
N GLN A 163 -0.68 -17.96 23.80
CA GLN A 163 -1.87 -18.64 23.31
C GLN A 163 -2.70 -19.20 24.47
N ARG A 164 -4.00 -19.34 24.24
CA ARG A 164 -4.86 -20.13 25.13
C ARG A 164 -4.69 -21.62 24.86
N THR A 165 -4.49 -22.39 25.92
CA THR A 165 -4.39 -23.85 25.88
C THR A 165 -5.70 -24.45 26.39
N TYR A 166 -6.34 -25.30 25.59
CA TYR A 166 -7.51 -26.07 26.03
C TYR A 166 -7.06 -27.29 26.83
N ASP A 167 -6.55 -27.08 28.03
CA ASP A 167 -6.12 -28.14 28.95
C ASP A 167 -7.20 -28.54 29.97
N GLY A 168 -8.43 -28.04 29.80
CA GLY A 168 -9.54 -28.26 30.72
C GLY A 168 -9.50 -27.40 31.99
N SER A 169 -8.53 -26.49 32.13
CA SER A 169 -8.53 -25.48 33.19
C SER A 169 -9.34 -24.25 32.79
N LEU A 170 -9.98 -23.58 33.77
CA LEU A 170 -10.81 -22.38 33.56
C LEU A 170 -10.03 -21.18 32.98
N THR A 171 -8.69 -21.24 32.93
CA THR A 171 -7.80 -20.16 32.49
C THR A 171 -6.51 -20.68 31.83
N GLY A 172 -6.57 -21.77 31.06
CA GLY A 172 -5.40 -22.34 30.39
C GLY A 172 -4.76 -21.35 29.41
N GLU A 173 -3.72 -20.65 29.84
CA GLU A 173 -2.92 -19.74 29.03
C GLU A 173 -1.45 -20.13 29.20
N ASN A 174 -0.69 -20.22 28.11
CA ASN A 174 0.75 -20.37 28.24
C ASN A 174 1.40 -19.07 28.77
N GLY A 175 2.61 -19.19 29.31
CA GLY A 175 3.43 -18.03 29.66
C GLY A 175 3.79 -17.22 28.41
N TRP A 176 4.17 -15.95 28.61
CA TRP A 176 4.70 -15.12 27.52
C TRP A 176 6.00 -15.71 26.97
N ILE A 177 6.02 -15.97 25.66
CA ILE A 177 7.18 -16.50 24.94
C ILE A 177 7.78 -15.36 24.12
N THR A 178 9.07 -15.07 24.35
CA THR A 178 9.83 -14.12 23.51
C THR A 178 10.15 -14.78 22.18
N ALA A 179 9.82 -14.12 21.07
CA ALA A 179 9.97 -14.68 19.73
C ALA A 179 11.08 -14.02 18.92
N SER A 180 11.03 -12.69 18.74
CA SER A 180 11.91 -12.01 17.80
C SER A 180 12.21 -10.56 18.18
N ILE A 181 13.18 -9.98 17.46
CA ILE A 181 13.53 -8.56 17.50
C ILE A 181 13.32 -8.01 16.08
N GLU A 182 12.32 -7.15 15.95
CA GLU A 182 11.94 -6.55 14.68
C GLU A 182 12.46 -5.12 14.56
N SER A 183 12.91 -4.76 13.36
CA SER A 183 13.34 -3.39 13.04
C SER A 183 12.24 -2.56 12.40
N GLU A 184 11.16 -3.21 11.96
CA GLU A 184 10.02 -2.59 11.30
C GLU A 184 8.77 -2.70 12.18
N PRO A 185 7.84 -1.73 12.09
CA PRO A 185 6.59 -1.75 12.86
C PRO A 185 5.53 -2.67 12.25
N ILE A 186 5.96 -3.71 11.52
CA ILE A 186 5.15 -4.74 10.90
C ILE A 186 5.98 -6.02 10.87
N PHE A 187 5.39 -7.14 11.24
CA PHE A 187 6.08 -8.43 11.24
C PHE A 187 5.13 -9.58 10.95
N LYS A 188 5.68 -10.64 10.35
CA LYS A 188 4.95 -11.85 10.00
C LYS A 188 5.05 -12.89 11.11
N VAL A 189 3.93 -13.53 11.42
CA VAL A 189 3.81 -14.63 12.37
C VAL A 189 3.43 -15.88 11.59
N GLU A 190 4.19 -16.97 11.76
CA GLU A 190 3.99 -18.23 11.05
C GLU A 190 3.71 -19.37 12.03
N GLY A 191 3.04 -20.43 11.56
CA GLY A 191 2.82 -21.64 12.36
C GLY A 191 1.77 -21.48 13.47
N MET A 192 0.85 -20.52 13.35
CA MET A 192 -0.28 -20.44 14.28
C MET A 192 -1.20 -21.64 14.07
N VAL A 193 -1.63 -22.25 15.17
CA VAL A 193 -2.54 -23.40 15.16
C VAL A 193 -3.96 -22.89 14.89
N PRO A 194 -4.72 -23.49 13.96
CA PRO A 194 -6.11 -23.10 13.69
C PRO A 194 -7.00 -23.09 14.94
N ILE A 195 -7.98 -22.19 14.99
CA ILE A 195 -9.01 -22.06 16.06
C ILE A 195 -8.46 -21.59 17.42
N MET A 196 -7.14 -21.54 17.61
CA MET A 196 -6.50 -21.08 18.83
C MET A 196 -6.56 -19.55 18.96
N GLN A 197 -6.53 -19.06 20.20
CA GLN A 197 -6.51 -17.63 20.48
C GLN A 197 -5.10 -17.18 20.84
N TYR A 198 -4.62 -16.17 20.14
CA TYR A 198 -3.29 -15.60 20.30
C TYR A 198 -3.35 -14.16 20.83
N ARG A 199 -2.33 -13.77 21.58
CA ARG A 199 -2.10 -12.40 22.01
C ARG A 199 -0.63 -12.04 21.84
N PHE A 200 -0.38 -10.86 21.32
CA PHE A 200 0.96 -10.35 21.09
C PHE A 200 1.27 -9.21 22.04
N MET A 201 2.52 -9.15 22.50
CA MET A 201 3.06 -8.07 23.31
C MET A 201 4.31 -7.54 22.61
N VAL A 202 4.38 -6.22 22.45
CA VAL A 202 5.51 -5.56 21.82
C VAL A 202 6.13 -4.58 22.81
N THR A 203 7.44 -4.67 22.97
CA THR A 203 8.24 -3.71 23.74
C THR A 203 9.17 -2.96 22.80
N ALA A 204 9.11 -1.63 22.82
CA ALA A 204 10.04 -0.77 22.09
C ALA A 204 11.34 -0.57 22.89
N VAL A 205 12.47 -0.71 22.20
CA VAL A 205 13.82 -0.55 22.75
C VAL A 205 14.62 0.36 21.83
N GLY A 206 15.16 1.45 22.40
CA GLY A 206 16.09 2.35 21.74
C GLY A 206 17.54 2.15 22.21
N PRO A 207 18.48 2.98 21.75
CA PRO A 207 19.90 2.91 22.14
C PRO A 207 20.10 3.01 23.67
N ASP A 208 19.31 3.86 24.33
CA ASP A 208 19.41 4.13 25.77
C ASP A 208 18.64 3.13 26.65
N GLY A 209 17.84 2.26 26.04
CA GLY A 209 17.08 1.24 26.76
C GLY A 209 15.59 1.25 26.41
N ARG A 210 14.75 0.96 27.40
CA ARG A 210 13.32 0.72 27.18
C ARG A 210 12.55 2.01 26.94
N LEU A 211 11.75 2.02 25.88
CA LEU A 211 10.91 3.15 25.51
C LEU A 211 9.46 2.87 25.94
N GLY A 212 9.05 3.42 27.08
CA GLY A 212 7.70 3.20 27.60
C GLY A 212 7.42 1.77 28.08
N GLY A 213 6.13 1.49 28.29
CA GLY A 213 5.64 0.18 28.72
C GLY A 213 5.42 -0.78 27.56
N PRO A 214 5.28 -2.09 27.82
CA PRO A 214 4.89 -3.04 26.79
C PRO A 214 3.44 -2.76 26.38
N ILE A 215 3.16 -2.79 25.07
CA ILE A 215 1.81 -2.68 24.53
C ILE A 215 1.35 -4.06 24.07
N MET A 216 0.12 -4.41 24.42
CA MET A 216 -0.47 -5.72 24.09
C MET A 216 -1.57 -5.55 23.05
N SER A 217 -1.67 -6.51 22.14
CA SER A 217 -2.83 -6.65 21.27
C SER A 217 -4.06 -7.12 22.06
N ASN A 218 -5.22 -6.99 21.43
CA ASN A 218 -6.40 -7.77 21.81
C ASN A 218 -6.14 -9.27 21.53
N TRP A 219 -6.94 -10.14 22.15
CA TRP A 219 -6.97 -11.55 21.78
C TRP A 219 -7.54 -11.67 20.36
N ALA A 220 -6.89 -12.48 19.53
CA ALA A 220 -7.33 -12.78 18.18
C ALA A 220 -7.42 -14.30 18.02
N GLN A 221 -8.56 -14.79 17.55
CA GLN A 221 -8.73 -16.20 17.20
C GLN A 221 -8.22 -16.44 15.79
N SER A 222 -7.34 -17.43 15.61
CA SER A 222 -6.87 -17.84 14.30
C SER A 222 -7.98 -18.49 13.47
N LEU A 223 -7.85 -18.40 12.15
CA LEU A 223 -8.81 -18.94 11.19
C LEU A 223 -9.04 -20.45 11.37
N THR A 224 -10.21 -20.91 10.94
CA THR A 224 -10.51 -22.32 10.72
C THR A 224 -9.94 -22.78 9.38
N ILE A 225 -9.59 -24.06 9.27
CA ILE A 225 -9.04 -24.63 8.02
C ILE A 225 -10.08 -24.56 6.88
N ASP A 226 -11.38 -24.59 7.19
CA ASP A 226 -12.46 -24.54 6.19
C ASP A 226 -12.78 -23.12 5.67
N GLU A 227 -12.24 -22.05 6.30
CA GLU A 227 -12.21 -20.68 5.73
C GLU A 227 -11.22 -20.57 4.54
N LYS A 228 -10.68 -21.72 4.12
CA LYS A 228 -9.50 -22.05 3.32
C LYS A 228 -9.13 -21.20 2.11
N LEU A 229 -10.03 -20.47 1.47
CA LEU A 229 -9.70 -19.92 0.14
C LEU A 229 -10.40 -18.63 -0.26
N HIS A 230 -11.39 -18.17 0.50
CA HIS A 230 -12.43 -17.31 -0.07
C HIS A 230 -13.00 -16.27 0.88
N ALA A 231 -12.28 -15.81 1.92
CA ALA A 231 -12.75 -14.67 2.68
C ALA A 231 -12.81 -13.45 1.74
N PRO A 232 -14.01 -13.03 1.27
CA PRO A 232 -14.10 -11.87 0.40
C PRO A 232 -13.53 -10.67 1.16
N PRO A 233 -13.04 -9.63 0.48
CA PRO A 233 -12.73 -8.40 1.18
C PRO A 233 -14.00 -7.98 1.94
N VAL A 234 -13.86 -7.78 3.25
CA VAL A 234 -15.01 -7.77 4.16
C VAL A 234 -15.62 -6.37 4.14
N GLY A 235 -16.93 -6.28 3.91
CA GLY A 235 -17.67 -5.02 4.04
C GLY A 235 -17.48 -4.00 2.89
N PRO A 236 -18.06 -2.79 3.03
CA PRO A 236 -18.14 -1.82 1.94
C PRO A 236 -16.78 -1.30 1.50
N MET A 237 -16.61 -1.14 0.19
CA MET A 237 -15.54 -0.35 -0.39
C MET A 237 -15.88 1.14 -0.24
N ILE A 238 -14.90 1.94 0.15
CA ILE A 238 -14.98 3.39 0.25
C ILE A 238 -13.86 3.96 -0.61
N ILE A 239 -14.23 4.81 -1.56
CA ILE A 239 -13.28 5.48 -2.45
C ILE A 239 -13.34 6.97 -2.18
N THR A 240 -12.21 7.56 -1.79
CA THR A 240 -12.06 9.00 -1.58
C THR A 240 -11.05 9.56 -2.57
N THR A 241 -11.49 10.50 -3.40
CA THR A 241 -10.62 11.21 -4.35
C THR A 241 -9.94 12.39 -3.67
N GLN A 242 -8.68 12.64 -4.02
CA GLN A 242 -7.92 13.78 -3.53
C GLN A 242 -6.86 14.18 -4.56
N TYR A 243 -6.33 15.39 -4.44
CA TYR A 243 -5.20 15.85 -5.25
C TYR A 243 -4.01 16.18 -4.36
N ASN A 244 -2.81 15.76 -4.77
CA ASN A 244 -1.57 16.23 -4.15
C ASN A 244 -0.45 16.36 -5.20
N ASN A 245 0.55 17.20 -4.93
CA ASN A 245 1.61 17.51 -5.89
C ASN A 245 2.55 16.34 -6.20
N MET A 246 2.60 15.30 -5.35
CA MET A 246 3.49 14.15 -5.55
C MET A 246 2.83 13.05 -6.39
N ASP A 247 1.52 12.84 -6.22
CA ASP A 247 0.75 11.73 -6.79
C ASP A 247 -0.27 12.16 -7.84
N GLY A 248 -0.38 13.47 -8.07
CA GLY A 248 -1.39 14.08 -8.91
C GLY A 248 -2.80 13.86 -8.34
N LEU A 249 -3.76 13.71 -9.25
CA LEU A 249 -5.10 13.27 -8.89
C LEU A 249 -5.06 11.80 -8.50
N CYS A 250 -5.53 11.48 -7.30
CA CYS A 250 -5.47 10.14 -6.76
C CYS A 250 -6.79 9.74 -6.10
N ALA A 251 -6.98 8.44 -5.94
CA ALA A 251 -8.10 7.86 -5.23
C ALA A 251 -7.60 6.87 -4.19
N LEU A 252 -7.95 7.10 -2.93
CA LEU A 252 -7.68 6.19 -1.83
C LEU A 252 -8.84 5.21 -1.71
N VAL A 253 -8.56 3.94 -1.96
CA VAL A 253 -9.52 2.84 -1.89
C VAL A 253 -9.34 2.13 -0.55
N LYS A 254 -10.41 2.11 0.24
CA LYS A 254 -10.46 1.47 1.56
C LYS A 254 -11.53 0.39 1.58
N TRP A 255 -11.27 -0.69 2.30
CA TRP A 255 -12.23 -1.77 2.59
C TRP A 255 -11.91 -2.32 3.97
N TYR A 256 -12.88 -2.96 4.62
CA TYR A 256 -12.63 -3.58 5.90
C TYR A 256 -11.89 -4.91 5.68
N HIS A 257 -10.72 -5.04 6.28
CA HIS A 257 -9.93 -6.27 6.23
C HIS A 257 -9.56 -6.77 7.64
N SER A 258 -9.92 -6.03 8.68
CA SER A 258 -9.76 -6.45 10.06
C SER A 258 -10.96 -6.05 10.91
N PRO A 259 -11.25 -6.81 11.98
CA PRO A 259 -12.34 -6.48 12.91
C PRO A 259 -12.10 -5.14 13.62
N TYR A 260 -10.85 -4.68 13.71
CA TYR A 260 -10.48 -3.44 14.39
C TYR A 260 -10.83 -2.17 13.59
N GLN A 261 -11.22 -2.32 12.32
CA GLN A 261 -11.65 -1.18 11.48
C GLN A 261 -13.16 -0.92 11.52
N ARG A 262 -13.96 -1.81 12.11
CA ARG A 262 -15.38 -1.51 12.33
C ARG A 262 -15.50 -0.56 13.51
N GLU A 263 -16.13 0.60 13.29
CA GLU A 263 -16.71 1.35 14.40
C GLU A 263 -17.71 0.45 15.13
N SER A 264 -17.66 0.45 16.46
CA SER A 264 -18.48 -0.40 17.32
C SER A 264 -19.96 -0.16 17.05
N SER A 265 -20.60 -1.01 16.25
CA SER A 265 -22.05 -1.04 16.14
C SER A 265 -22.62 -1.50 17.47
N THR A 266 -23.52 -0.72 18.06
CA THR A 266 -24.20 -1.00 19.33
C THR A 266 -25.18 -2.17 19.30
N ASP A 267 -25.32 -2.87 18.18
CA ASP A 267 -26.23 -4.01 18.03
C ASP A 267 -25.52 -5.32 18.41
N ILE A 268 -25.77 -5.75 19.64
CA ILE A 268 -25.23 -6.97 20.31
C ILE A 268 -25.92 -8.25 19.79
N SER A 269 -26.41 -8.28 18.55
CA SER A 269 -27.13 -9.45 18.02
C SER A 269 -26.68 -9.83 16.61
N ASN A 270 -25.39 -10.16 16.48
CA ASN A 270 -24.84 -11.22 15.61
C ASN A 270 -23.31 -11.14 15.64
N ASP A 271 -22.72 -11.49 16.77
CA ASP A 271 -21.26 -11.54 16.97
C ASP A 271 -20.67 -12.85 16.41
N SER A 272 -21.19 -13.31 15.27
CA SER A 272 -20.67 -14.47 14.56
C SER A 272 -19.69 -13.99 13.49
N HIS A 273 -18.41 -14.15 13.82
CA HIS A 273 -17.24 -14.05 12.95
C HIS A 273 -16.55 -12.67 12.92
N THR A 274 -15.61 -12.48 13.86
CA THR A 274 -14.46 -11.58 13.73
C THR A 274 -13.58 -12.05 12.57
N LEU A 275 -14.02 -11.80 11.33
CA LEU A 275 -13.30 -12.24 10.13
C LEU A 275 -12.11 -11.31 9.89
N PHE A 276 -10.92 -11.89 10.01
CA PHE A 276 -9.72 -11.31 9.42
C PHE A 276 -9.77 -11.53 7.91
N GLY A 277 -9.41 -10.50 7.15
CA GLY A 277 -9.17 -10.61 5.73
C GLY A 277 -7.84 -11.32 5.44
N ASN A 278 -7.66 -11.67 4.17
CA ASN A 278 -6.42 -12.20 3.61
C ASN A 278 -5.29 -11.16 3.74
N CYS A 279 -4.02 -11.57 3.79
CA CYS A 279 -2.90 -10.62 3.82
C CYS A 279 -2.47 -10.12 2.44
N HIS A 280 -2.93 -10.78 1.38
CA HIS A 280 -2.52 -10.55 0.01
C HIS A 280 -3.72 -10.23 -0.88
N TYR A 281 -3.59 -9.16 -1.66
CA TYR A 281 -4.65 -8.68 -2.53
C TYR A 281 -4.17 -8.35 -3.93
N SER A 282 -5.11 -8.35 -4.87
CA SER A 282 -4.95 -7.66 -6.14
C SER A 282 -6.03 -6.61 -6.30
N ILE A 283 -5.65 -5.43 -6.76
CA ILE A 283 -6.58 -4.39 -7.20
C ILE A 283 -6.47 -4.23 -8.71
N THR A 284 -7.62 -4.20 -9.38
CA THR A 284 -7.73 -3.90 -10.80
C THR A 284 -8.48 -2.58 -10.95
N ILE A 285 -7.83 -1.58 -11.53
CA ILE A 285 -8.44 -0.31 -11.93
C ILE A 285 -8.59 -0.31 -13.45
N TYR A 286 -9.75 0.08 -13.95
CA TYR A 286 -9.93 0.27 -15.39
C TYR A 286 -10.89 1.42 -15.70
N ASN A 287 -10.66 2.03 -16.85
CA ASN A 287 -11.56 2.96 -17.51
C ASN A 287 -11.75 2.51 -18.96
N GLU A 288 -12.35 3.34 -19.81
CA GLU A 288 -12.59 3.00 -21.22
C GLU A 288 -11.30 2.78 -22.04
N THR A 289 -10.17 3.33 -21.60
CA THR A 289 -8.92 3.39 -22.39
C THR A 289 -7.76 2.62 -21.78
N SER A 290 -7.87 2.18 -20.53
CA SER A 290 -6.78 1.59 -19.76
C SER A 290 -7.31 0.61 -18.71
N GLN A 291 -6.51 -0.42 -18.45
CA GLN A 291 -6.72 -1.37 -17.37
C GLN A 291 -5.37 -1.67 -16.74
N GLU A 292 -5.27 -1.53 -15.42
CA GLU A 292 -4.08 -1.82 -14.64
C GLU A 292 -4.45 -2.75 -13.49
N THR A 293 -3.56 -3.71 -13.18
CA THR A 293 -3.73 -4.61 -12.04
C THR A 293 -2.47 -4.63 -11.20
N VAL A 294 -2.63 -4.41 -9.90
CA VAL A 294 -1.54 -4.31 -8.93
C VAL A 294 -1.73 -5.39 -7.87
N LEU A 295 -0.67 -6.15 -7.61
CA LEU A 295 -0.60 -7.14 -6.54
C LEU A 295 0.14 -6.52 -5.36
N PHE A 296 -0.38 -6.69 -4.15
CA PHE A 296 0.25 -6.13 -2.96
C PHE A 296 -0.06 -6.95 -1.71
N THR A 297 0.78 -6.76 -0.70
CA THR A 297 0.59 -7.29 0.65
C THR A 297 0.09 -6.16 1.54
N LEU A 298 -0.88 -6.43 2.40
CA LEU A 298 -1.37 -5.46 3.37
C LEU A 298 -0.22 -4.94 4.24
N ASP A 299 -0.29 -3.66 4.54
CA ASP A 299 0.58 -2.99 5.48
C ASP A 299 -0.25 -2.25 6.52
N ASN A 300 0.39 -1.47 7.39
CA ASN A 300 -0.29 -0.68 8.41
C ASN A 300 -1.01 0.56 7.82
N GLY A 301 -1.10 0.68 6.50
CA GLY A 301 -1.84 1.74 5.81
C GLY A 301 -3.34 1.49 5.83
N ASN A 302 -4.13 2.55 5.65
CA ASN A 302 -5.59 2.48 5.70
C ASN A 302 -6.25 2.16 4.34
N GLY A 303 -5.53 1.50 3.42
CA GLY A 303 -6.03 1.18 2.08
C GLY A 303 -4.93 1.22 1.03
N ILE A 304 -5.34 1.40 -0.23
CA ILE A 304 -4.42 1.55 -1.37
C ILE A 304 -4.70 2.84 -2.12
N LEU A 305 -3.64 3.60 -2.42
CA LEU A 305 -3.70 4.85 -3.16
C LEU A 305 -3.43 4.60 -4.65
N LEU A 306 -4.43 4.89 -5.46
CA LEU A 306 -4.34 4.89 -6.92
C LEU A 306 -3.92 6.29 -7.37
N SER A 307 -2.72 6.44 -7.93
CA SER A 307 -2.12 7.73 -8.30
C SER A 307 -2.25 8.05 -9.79
N ASN A 308 -2.07 9.31 -10.17
CA ASN A 308 -2.02 9.79 -11.55
C ASN A 308 -3.28 9.48 -12.39
N LEU A 309 -4.44 9.61 -11.77
CA LEU A 309 -5.73 9.46 -12.43
C LEU A 309 -6.04 10.66 -13.33
N GLN A 310 -6.87 10.43 -14.34
CA GLN A 310 -7.36 11.50 -15.22
C GLN A 310 -8.54 12.23 -14.57
N PHE A 311 -8.63 13.54 -14.78
CA PHE A 311 -9.78 14.34 -14.37
C PHE A 311 -11.04 13.97 -15.15
N SER A 312 -12.22 14.21 -14.57
CA SER A 312 -13.53 13.99 -15.21
C SER A 312 -13.70 12.61 -15.87
N THR A 313 -13.12 11.57 -15.27
CA THR A 313 -13.05 10.23 -15.85
C THR A 313 -13.71 9.24 -14.91
N GLU A 314 -14.62 8.42 -15.43
CA GLU A 314 -15.21 7.32 -14.68
C GLU A 314 -14.22 6.16 -14.61
N TYR A 315 -13.95 5.68 -13.40
CA TYR A 315 -13.12 4.52 -13.14
C TYR A 315 -13.94 3.44 -12.44
N SER A 316 -13.66 2.19 -12.81
CA SER A 316 -14.12 1.00 -12.10
C SER A 316 -12.94 0.36 -11.36
N VAL A 317 -13.15 0.06 -10.09
CA VAL A 317 -12.15 -0.58 -9.22
C VAL A 317 -12.69 -1.92 -8.76
N ALA A 318 -11.89 -2.97 -8.87
CA ALA A 318 -12.17 -4.29 -8.33
C ALA A 318 -11.04 -4.74 -7.40
N VAL A 319 -11.37 -5.16 -6.18
CA VAL A 319 -10.43 -5.71 -5.19
C VAL A 319 -10.76 -7.17 -4.94
N ARG A 320 -9.72 -8.02 -4.96
CA ARG A 320 -9.84 -9.46 -4.67
C ARG A 320 -8.67 -9.95 -3.82
N SER A 321 -8.94 -10.93 -2.96
CA SER A 321 -7.90 -11.66 -2.22
C SER A 321 -7.14 -12.59 -3.15
N ILE A 322 -5.85 -12.81 -2.89
CA ILE A 322 -5.00 -13.74 -3.64
C ILE A 322 -4.25 -14.68 -2.69
N SER A 323 -3.77 -15.81 -3.20
CA SER A 323 -2.89 -16.69 -2.43
C SER A 323 -1.47 -16.15 -2.38
N SER A 324 -0.76 -16.36 -1.27
CA SER A 324 0.67 -16.02 -1.10
C SER A 324 1.56 -16.57 -2.23
N LYS A 325 1.27 -17.79 -2.72
CA LYS A 325 1.99 -18.43 -3.85
C LYS A 325 1.94 -17.63 -5.16
N MET A 326 0.91 -16.79 -5.36
CA MET A 326 0.79 -15.95 -6.56
C MET A 326 1.72 -14.73 -6.54
N ILE A 327 2.15 -14.26 -5.37
CA ILE A 327 3.09 -13.14 -5.27
C ILE A 327 4.50 -13.60 -5.62
N ASP A 328 4.94 -14.76 -5.10
CA ASP A 328 6.29 -15.29 -5.34
C ASP A 328 6.53 -15.70 -6.80
N SER A 329 5.49 -16.14 -7.50
CA SER A 329 5.54 -16.52 -8.92
C SER A 329 5.43 -15.33 -9.90
N SER A 330 5.04 -14.15 -9.42
CA SER A 330 4.76 -12.96 -10.25
C SER A 330 6.00 -12.27 -10.84
N LEU A 331 7.22 -12.72 -10.50
CA LEU A 331 8.44 -12.29 -11.20
C LEU A 331 8.55 -12.84 -12.65
N SER A 332 7.61 -13.67 -13.13
CA SER A 332 7.74 -14.26 -14.48
C SER A 332 6.47 -14.48 -15.31
N GLN A 333 5.24 -14.31 -14.79
CA GLN A 333 4.03 -14.51 -15.60
C GLN A 333 2.95 -13.44 -15.32
N GLN A 334 3.10 -12.29 -15.97
CA GLN A 334 2.12 -11.20 -15.96
C GLN A 334 1.07 -11.30 -17.08
N LYS A 335 0.88 -12.48 -17.71
CA LYS A 335 -0.13 -12.66 -18.76
C LYS A 335 -0.93 -13.93 -18.56
N ASN A 336 -2.23 -13.71 -18.41
CA ASN A 336 -3.34 -14.65 -18.51
C ASN A 336 -3.53 -15.59 -17.32
N MET A 337 -4.49 -15.24 -16.45
CA MET A 337 -5.42 -16.22 -15.88
C MET A 337 -6.64 -15.50 -15.30
N SER A 338 -7.67 -15.35 -16.12
CA SER A 338 -9.04 -15.14 -15.69
C SER A 338 -9.75 -16.49 -15.76
N HIS A 339 -9.80 -17.24 -14.65
CA HIS A 339 -10.69 -18.39 -14.57
C HIS A 339 -12.12 -17.88 -14.35
N ALA A 340 -13.01 -18.28 -15.27
CA ALA A 340 -14.41 -17.85 -15.37
C ALA A 340 -15.33 -18.41 -14.26
N SER A 341 -14.78 -18.78 -13.09
CA SER A 341 -15.53 -19.27 -11.92
C SER A 341 -15.41 -18.37 -10.68
N ASP A 342 -14.60 -17.30 -10.71
CA ASP A 342 -14.30 -16.43 -9.55
C ASP A 342 -15.13 -15.13 -9.49
N THR A 343 -16.31 -15.10 -10.10
CA THR A 343 -17.12 -13.87 -10.19
C THR A 343 -17.80 -13.43 -8.89
N ASN A 344 -17.76 -14.24 -7.82
CA ASN A 344 -18.49 -13.97 -6.57
C ASN A 344 -17.66 -13.35 -5.44
N PHE A 345 -16.35 -13.11 -5.62
CA PHE A 345 -15.45 -12.68 -4.52
C PHE A 345 -14.75 -11.34 -4.75
N ASN A 346 -15.25 -10.54 -5.69
CA ASN A 346 -14.67 -9.25 -6.04
C ASN A 346 -15.52 -8.12 -5.47
N LEU A 347 -14.95 -7.30 -4.59
CA LEU A 347 -15.57 -6.00 -4.28
C LEU A 347 -15.33 -5.08 -5.46
N GLN A 348 -16.40 -4.62 -6.08
CA GLN A 348 -16.33 -3.70 -7.21
C GLN A 348 -17.11 -2.43 -6.94
N GLN A 349 -16.51 -1.29 -7.26
CA GLN A 349 -17.17 0.01 -7.17
C GLN A 349 -16.72 0.91 -8.31
N ARG A 350 -17.63 1.80 -8.74
CA ARG A 350 -17.34 2.86 -9.70
C ARG A 350 -17.24 4.19 -8.99
N PHE A 351 -16.37 5.05 -9.48
CA PHE A 351 -16.26 6.42 -9.01
C PHE A 351 -15.91 7.34 -10.17
N LEU A 352 -16.34 8.58 -10.07
CA LEU A 352 -16.00 9.65 -11.00
C LEU A 352 -14.91 10.51 -10.37
N THR A 353 -13.82 10.76 -11.08
CA THR A 353 -12.83 11.73 -10.64
C THR A 353 -13.36 13.15 -10.79
N PRO A 354 -12.99 14.08 -9.89
CA PRO A 354 -13.42 15.47 -10.02
C PRO A 354 -12.89 16.08 -11.32
N PRO A 355 -13.54 17.12 -11.84
CA PRO A 355 -13.00 17.93 -12.91
C PRO A 355 -11.81 18.76 -12.43
N CYS A 356 -10.95 19.14 -13.36
CA CYS A 356 -9.70 19.86 -13.04
C CYS A 356 -9.93 21.21 -12.37
N ASN A 357 -10.98 21.93 -12.78
CA ASN A 357 -11.34 23.23 -12.22
C ASN A 357 -11.85 23.17 -10.77
N GLU A 358 -12.41 22.05 -10.32
CA GLU A 358 -12.74 21.84 -8.90
C GLU A 358 -11.47 21.72 -8.02
N VAL A 359 -10.35 21.30 -8.61
CA VAL A 359 -9.08 21.11 -7.90
C VAL A 359 -8.19 22.36 -7.94
N PHE A 360 -8.02 22.97 -9.12
CA PHE A 360 -7.12 24.13 -9.30
C PHE A 360 -7.85 25.47 -9.36
N GLY A 361 -9.18 25.46 -9.31
CA GLY A 361 -10.01 26.63 -9.49
C GLY A 361 -10.36 26.88 -10.96
N SER A 362 -11.49 27.56 -11.16
CA SER A 362 -11.93 28.06 -12.46
C SER A 362 -10.88 28.96 -13.11
N GLY A 363 -10.56 28.69 -14.37
CA GLY A 363 -9.60 29.44 -15.16
C GLY A 363 -8.13 29.12 -14.90
N SER A 364 -7.82 28.05 -14.15
CA SER A 364 -6.44 27.61 -13.96
C SER A 364 -5.78 27.20 -15.29
N LEU A 365 -4.58 27.71 -15.54
CA LEU A 365 -3.74 27.33 -16.69
C LEU A 365 -3.24 25.88 -16.61
N GLU A 366 -3.36 25.23 -15.45
CA GLU A 366 -3.03 23.81 -15.28
C GLU A 366 -4.13 22.89 -15.85
N CYS A 367 -5.32 23.43 -16.10
CA CYS A 367 -6.44 22.69 -16.63
C CYS A 367 -6.54 22.82 -18.15
N ALA A 368 -6.82 21.69 -18.81
CA ALA A 368 -7.24 21.73 -20.20
C ALA A 368 -8.54 22.54 -20.30
N PRO A 369 -8.66 23.43 -21.30
CA PRO A 369 -9.89 24.15 -21.53
C PRO A 369 -11.08 23.21 -21.74
N GLU A 370 -12.25 23.60 -21.24
CA GLU A 370 -13.49 22.88 -21.52
C GLU A 370 -13.73 22.83 -23.05
N PRO A 371 -14.09 21.67 -23.62
CA PRO A 371 -14.41 21.57 -25.04
C PRO A 371 -15.63 22.44 -25.40
N VAL A 372 -15.63 22.96 -26.62
CA VAL A 372 -16.79 23.71 -27.16
C VAL A 372 -18.01 22.80 -27.29
N LYS A 373 -19.20 23.32 -27.00
CA LYS A 373 -20.46 22.58 -27.08
C LYS A 373 -21.22 22.94 -28.36
N ASN A 374 -22.05 22.02 -28.86
CA ASN A 374 -22.92 22.24 -30.03
C ASN A 374 -22.18 22.82 -31.24
N LEU A 375 -21.03 22.23 -31.60
CA LEU A 375 -20.33 22.58 -32.82
C LEU A 375 -21.16 22.14 -34.03
N GLU A 376 -21.70 23.09 -34.77
CA GLU A 376 -22.57 22.86 -35.93
C GLU A 376 -22.05 23.63 -37.14
N ALA A 377 -22.12 23.01 -38.31
CA ALA A 377 -21.82 23.62 -39.59
C ALA A 377 -23.11 23.70 -40.43
N ILE A 378 -23.51 24.92 -40.77
CA ILE A 378 -24.71 25.21 -41.56
C ILE A 378 -24.28 25.75 -42.92
N VAL A 379 -24.70 25.06 -43.97
CA VAL A 379 -24.42 25.46 -45.35
C VAL A 379 -25.47 26.47 -45.78
N ASN A 380 -25.03 27.66 -46.20
CA ASN A 380 -25.91 28.67 -46.75
C ASN A 380 -26.09 28.44 -48.26
N SER A 381 -27.23 28.89 -48.80
CA SER A 381 -27.58 28.79 -50.22
C SER A 381 -26.60 29.49 -51.18
N ASN A 382 -25.73 30.36 -50.65
CA ASN A 382 -24.69 31.05 -51.39
C ASN A 382 -23.34 30.30 -51.42
N GLY A 383 -23.27 29.08 -50.89
CA GLY A 383 -22.03 28.28 -50.83
C GLY A 383 -21.07 28.66 -49.70
N SER A 384 -21.46 29.57 -48.80
CA SER A 384 -20.72 29.81 -47.55
C SER A 384 -21.13 28.83 -46.47
N VAL A 385 -20.22 28.53 -45.53
CA VAL A 385 -20.50 27.69 -44.37
C VAL A 385 -20.43 28.53 -43.12
N LYS A 386 -21.52 28.53 -42.36
CA LYS A 386 -21.59 29.11 -41.03
C LYS A 386 -21.27 28.02 -40.01
N ILE A 387 -20.14 28.14 -39.33
CA ILE A 387 -19.80 27.27 -38.20
C ILE A 387 -20.17 28.00 -36.92
N GLN A 388 -20.99 27.39 -36.07
CA GLN A 388 -21.41 27.94 -34.79
C GLN A 388 -21.11 26.95 -33.67
N TRP A 389 -20.79 27.48 -32.49
CA TRP A 389 -20.55 26.69 -31.30
C TRP A 389 -20.90 27.51 -30.05
N ILE A 390 -21.09 26.82 -28.95
CA ILE A 390 -21.18 27.41 -27.62
C ILE A 390 -19.74 27.45 -27.06
N PRO A 391 -19.17 28.64 -26.79
CA PRO A 391 -17.83 28.76 -26.24
C PRO A 391 -17.75 28.16 -24.83
N SER A 392 -16.53 27.87 -24.36
CA SER A 392 -16.31 27.43 -22.99
C SER A 392 -16.96 28.37 -21.98
N SER A 393 -17.48 27.79 -20.90
CA SER A 393 -18.04 28.56 -19.78
C SER A 393 -16.99 29.44 -19.08
N GLU A 394 -15.70 29.22 -19.33
CA GLU A 394 -14.57 29.96 -18.77
C GLU A 394 -13.73 30.64 -19.89
N PRO A 395 -14.25 31.68 -20.56
CA PRO A 395 -13.57 32.30 -21.71
C PRO A 395 -12.22 32.95 -21.36
N ASN A 396 -12.03 33.33 -20.10
CA ASN A 396 -10.77 33.92 -19.61
C ASN A 396 -9.61 32.90 -19.56
N ALA A 397 -9.90 31.60 -19.60
CA ALA A 397 -8.91 30.52 -19.62
C ALA A 397 -8.41 30.21 -21.05
N ILE A 398 -9.03 30.80 -22.07
CA ILE A 398 -8.81 30.46 -23.48
C ILE A 398 -8.37 31.71 -24.22
N LEU A 399 -7.24 31.62 -24.93
CA LEU A 399 -6.75 32.73 -25.76
C LEU A 399 -7.37 32.70 -27.16
N VAL A 400 -7.39 31.52 -27.79
CA VAL A 400 -7.87 31.31 -29.16
C VAL A 400 -8.46 29.92 -29.33
N TYR A 401 -9.46 29.79 -30.20
CA TYR A 401 -9.88 28.51 -30.77
C TYR A 401 -9.15 28.29 -32.10
N GLN A 402 -8.73 27.06 -32.37
CA GLN A 402 -8.26 26.65 -33.69
C GLN A 402 -9.34 25.79 -34.35
N LEU A 403 -9.85 26.26 -35.48
CA LEU A 403 -10.86 25.57 -36.26
C LEU A 403 -10.18 24.84 -37.41
N LEU A 404 -10.27 23.51 -37.39
CA LEU A 404 -9.67 22.62 -38.37
C LEU A 404 -10.76 22.04 -39.27
N TYR A 405 -10.58 22.11 -40.58
CA TYR A 405 -11.47 21.48 -41.55
C TYR A 405 -10.66 20.87 -42.69
N GLN A 406 -11.14 19.73 -43.19
CA GLN A 406 -10.48 18.96 -44.25
C GLN A 406 -11.53 18.37 -45.20
N SER A 407 -11.16 18.22 -46.47
CA SER A 407 -11.98 17.48 -47.43
C SER A 407 -11.96 15.99 -47.09
N LEU A 408 -13.13 15.35 -47.09
CA LEU A 408 -13.25 13.89 -47.01
C LEU A 408 -13.19 13.22 -48.40
N THR A 409 -13.31 14.00 -49.49
CA THR A 409 -13.33 13.49 -50.86
C THR A 409 -11.97 13.66 -51.53
N ASN A 410 -11.58 12.66 -52.32
CA ASN A 410 -10.36 12.65 -53.12
C ASN A 410 -10.53 13.36 -54.48
N HIS A 411 -11.53 14.24 -54.62
CA HIS A 411 -11.79 14.94 -55.87
C HIS A 411 -10.62 15.89 -56.17
N TYR A 412 -10.20 15.98 -57.44
CA TYR A 412 -9.05 16.79 -57.88
C TYR A 412 -9.18 18.30 -57.58
N ASP A 413 -10.40 18.74 -57.27
CA ASP A 413 -10.76 20.14 -57.02
C ASP A 413 -10.80 20.48 -55.53
N CYS A 414 -10.54 19.50 -54.66
CA CYS A 414 -10.55 19.65 -53.21
C CYS A 414 -9.13 19.50 -52.65
N ASP A 415 -8.69 20.46 -51.85
CA ASP A 415 -7.43 20.35 -51.11
C ASP A 415 -7.51 19.20 -50.09
N LYS A 416 -6.47 18.37 -50.10
CA LYS A 416 -6.32 17.25 -49.15
C LYS A 416 -5.70 17.67 -47.83
N ASP A 417 -5.01 18.82 -47.82
CA ASP A 417 -4.35 19.30 -46.63
C ASP A 417 -5.37 19.95 -45.67
N PRO A 418 -5.31 19.64 -44.37
CA PRO A 418 -6.21 20.22 -43.39
C PRO A 418 -5.95 21.73 -43.30
N SER A 419 -7.01 22.49 -43.52
CA SER A 419 -6.99 23.95 -43.36
C SER A 419 -7.28 24.30 -41.91
N SER A 420 -6.61 25.34 -41.41
CA SER A 420 -6.77 25.80 -40.03
C SER A 420 -6.99 27.31 -39.95
N ILE A 421 -7.92 27.73 -39.10
CA ILE A 421 -8.22 29.14 -38.84
C ILE A 421 -8.21 29.36 -37.34
N TYR A 422 -7.48 30.39 -36.88
CA TYR A 422 -7.53 30.82 -35.49
C TYR A 422 -8.64 31.85 -35.28
N VAL A 423 -9.43 31.65 -34.23
CA VAL A 423 -10.56 32.48 -33.86
C VAL A 423 -10.41 32.93 -32.41
N ASN A 424 -10.80 34.17 -32.10
CA ASN A 424 -10.77 34.68 -30.73
C ASN A 424 -11.73 33.87 -29.81
N ALA A 425 -11.35 33.67 -28.55
CA ALA A 425 -12.08 32.88 -27.56
C ALA A 425 -13.50 33.40 -27.23
N VAL A 426 -13.77 34.68 -27.45
CA VAL A 426 -15.11 35.29 -27.31
C VAL A 426 -16.04 35.01 -28.50
N SER A 427 -15.52 34.50 -29.62
CA SER A 427 -16.35 34.19 -30.78
C SER A 427 -17.14 32.90 -30.57
N SER A 428 -18.41 32.92 -30.98
CA SER A 428 -19.32 31.77 -31.00
C SER A 428 -19.74 31.36 -32.42
N VAL A 429 -19.35 32.14 -33.42
CA VAL A 429 -19.70 31.92 -34.82
C VAL A 429 -18.54 32.33 -35.72
N ARG A 430 -18.30 31.55 -36.78
CA ARG A 430 -17.40 31.90 -37.87
C ARG A 430 -18.04 31.57 -39.22
N MET A 431 -17.99 32.54 -40.13
CA MET A 431 -18.32 32.32 -41.53
C MET A 431 -17.06 31.93 -42.30
N ILE A 432 -17.16 30.90 -43.11
CA ILE A 432 -16.13 30.49 -44.06
C ILE A 432 -16.73 30.62 -45.46
N ASP A 433 -16.19 31.55 -46.24
CA ASP A 433 -16.60 31.80 -47.60
C ASP A 433 -15.80 30.90 -48.58
N ASN A 434 -16.40 30.55 -49.71
CA ASN A 434 -15.79 29.76 -50.79
C ASN A 434 -15.44 28.30 -50.44
N LEU A 435 -16.19 27.64 -49.56
CA LEU A 435 -16.11 26.18 -49.39
C LEU A 435 -16.89 25.50 -50.52
N LYS A 436 -16.17 24.85 -51.46
CA LYS A 436 -16.79 23.97 -52.46
C LYS A 436 -17.32 22.71 -51.78
N LEU A 437 -18.57 22.75 -51.33
CA LEU A 437 -19.26 21.58 -50.80
C LEU A 437 -19.86 20.79 -51.96
N PHE A 438 -19.42 19.54 -52.11
CA PHE A 438 -20.10 18.58 -52.97
C PHE A 438 -21.16 17.87 -52.14
N GLU A 439 -22.44 18.10 -52.45
CA GLU A 439 -23.51 17.22 -51.98
C GLU A 439 -23.28 15.82 -52.57
N THR A 440 -23.10 14.83 -51.70
CA THR A 440 -23.31 13.44 -52.07
C THR A 440 -24.81 13.24 -52.28
N VAL A 441 -25.23 13.07 -53.54
CA VAL A 441 -26.53 12.52 -53.91
C VAL A 441 -26.60 11.05 -53.54
#